data_AF-H2SXD3-F1
#
_entry.id   AF-H2SXD3-F1
#
_cell.length_a   1.000
_cell.length_b   1.000
_cell.length_c   1.000
_cell.angle_alpha   90.00
_cell.angle_beta   90.00
_cell.angle_gamma   90.00
#
_symmetry.space_group_name_H-M   'P 1'
#
loop_
_entity.id
_entity.type
_entity.pdbx_description
1 polymer ?
#
loop_
_entity_poly.entity_id
_entity_poly.type
_entity_poly.pdbx_seq_one_letter_code
_entity_poly.pdbx_strand_id
1 'polypeptide(L)'
;SGGNFSYYREAFGLFDRVGDNKVAYNQIADIMRALGQNPTNKEVTKMLGNPNTEDMANKRVEFEGFLPMLQTIINSPNKAGFEDYVEGLRVFDKEGNGTVMGAELRIVLSTLGEKMNEAEIDALMAGQEDENGCVNYEEKHPGSVRRKKQQGLYQTRTHTYTHTHTHTEEFQQLRRP
;
A
#
# COMPACT_ATOMS: atom_id res chain seq x y z
N SER A 1 -7.42 23.94 -14.28
CA SER A 1 -7.32 22.47 -14.07
C SER A 1 -5.99 21.85 -14.57
N GLY A 2 -4.97 22.62 -14.96
CA GLY A 2 -3.67 22.08 -15.43
C GLY A 2 -2.65 21.66 -14.35
N GLY A 3 -2.89 21.97 -13.07
CA GLY A 3 -1.92 21.73 -12.00
C GLY A 3 -1.63 20.25 -11.71
N ASN A 4 -2.63 19.38 -11.86
CA ASN A 4 -2.44 17.95 -11.57
C ASN A 4 -1.64 17.22 -12.66
N PHE A 5 -1.73 17.66 -13.92
CA PHE A 5 -1.04 16.99 -15.03
C PHE A 5 0.47 17.19 -14.96
N SER A 6 0.95 18.41 -14.69
CA SER A 6 2.38 18.70 -14.50
C SER A 6 2.94 17.89 -13.32
N TYR A 7 2.22 17.89 -12.19
CA TYR A 7 2.60 17.14 -11.01
C TYR A 7 2.73 15.63 -11.27
N TYR A 8 1.76 15.02 -11.98
CA TYR A 8 1.83 13.60 -12.33
C TYR A 8 2.98 13.29 -13.27
N ARG A 9 3.25 14.17 -14.24
CA ARG A 9 4.37 14.01 -15.19
C ARG A 9 5.73 14.14 -14.49
N GLU A 10 5.86 15.08 -13.57
CA GLU A 10 7.06 15.24 -12.74
C GLU A 10 7.29 14.01 -11.87
N ALA A 11 6.27 13.52 -11.16
CA ALA A 11 6.38 12.31 -10.34
C ALA A 11 6.75 11.08 -11.17
N PHE A 12 6.15 10.91 -12.36
CA PHE A 12 6.49 9.84 -13.29
C PHE A 12 7.95 9.92 -13.74
N GLY A 13 8.43 11.13 -14.06
CA GLY A 13 9.81 11.37 -14.47
C GLY A 13 10.85 11.01 -13.40
N LEU A 14 10.50 11.09 -12.11
CA LEU A 14 11.41 10.65 -11.02
C LEU A 14 11.70 9.15 -11.03
N PHE A 15 10.86 8.34 -11.68
CA PHE A 15 11.01 6.89 -11.76
C PHE A 15 11.64 6.44 -13.08
N ASP A 16 11.72 7.32 -14.09
CA ASP A 16 12.42 7.06 -15.33
C ASP A 16 13.93 7.11 -15.10
N ARG A 17 14.53 5.94 -14.88
CA ARG A 17 15.98 5.78 -14.67
C ARG A 17 16.78 5.74 -15.97
N VAL A 18 16.11 5.65 -17.12
CA VAL A 18 16.75 5.48 -18.43
C VAL A 18 16.77 6.80 -19.21
N GLY A 19 15.79 7.67 -18.98
CA GLY A 19 15.67 8.99 -19.63
C GLY A 19 14.98 8.93 -20.98
N ASP A 20 14.15 7.92 -21.24
CA ASP A 20 13.41 7.73 -22.49
C ASP A 20 11.89 8.01 -22.35
N ASN A 21 11.49 8.67 -21.26
CA ASN A 21 10.11 9.00 -20.90
C ASN A 21 9.22 7.77 -20.65
N LYS A 22 9.82 6.68 -20.16
CA LYS A 22 9.11 5.45 -19.82
C LYS A 22 9.44 5.00 -18.40
N VAL A 23 8.56 4.21 -17.79
CA VAL A 23 8.82 3.55 -16.51
C VAL A 23 8.54 2.07 -16.61
N ALA A 24 9.24 1.26 -15.83
CA ALA A 24 9.04 -0.19 -15.83
C ALA A 24 7.69 -0.56 -15.22
N TYR A 25 7.11 -1.67 -15.68
CA TYR A 25 5.82 -2.17 -15.19
C TYR A 25 5.82 -2.39 -13.68
N ASN A 26 6.91 -2.93 -13.14
CA ASN A 26 7.09 -3.13 -11.69
C ASN A 26 7.17 -1.85 -10.86
N GLN A 27 7.32 -0.67 -11.47
CA GLN A 27 7.35 0.62 -10.76
C GLN A 27 5.98 1.30 -10.67
N ILE A 28 4.97 0.80 -11.39
CA ILE A 28 3.68 1.50 -11.54
C ILE A 28 2.95 1.67 -10.22
N ALA A 29 2.92 0.62 -9.38
CA ALA A 29 2.31 0.69 -8.06
C ALA A 29 3.00 1.74 -7.17
N ASP A 30 4.33 1.78 -7.20
CA ASP A 30 5.11 2.70 -6.37
C ASP A 30 4.95 4.16 -6.80
N ILE A 31 4.81 4.42 -8.11
CA ILE A 31 4.48 5.77 -8.62
C ILE A 31 3.11 6.19 -8.10
N MET A 32 2.09 5.32 -8.17
CA MET A 32 0.75 5.62 -7.66
C MET A 32 0.77 5.88 -6.14
N ARG A 33 1.57 5.11 -5.38
CA ARG A 33 1.81 5.31 -3.94
C ARG A 33 2.50 6.65 -3.66
N ALA A 34 3.52 7.01 -4.44
CA ALA A 34 4.18 8.32 -4.35
C ALA A 34 3.20 9.48 -4.64
N LEU A 35 2.19 9.25 -5.47
CA LEU A 35 1.11 10.19 -5.78
C LEU A 35 -0.02 10.19 -4.74
N GLY A 36 0.14 9.48 -3.62
CA GLY A 36 -0.82 9.43 -2.52
C GLY A 36 -2.04 8.58 -2.80
N GLN A 37 -2.04 7.78 -3.86
CA GLN A 37 -3.00 6.71 -4.01
C GLN A 37 -2.48 5.44 -3.36
N ASN A 38 -3.36 4.44 -3.22
CA ASN A 38 -2.96 3.20 -2.60
C ASN A 38 -3.60 2.00 -3.30
N PRO A 39 -3.11 1.66 -4.50
CA PRO A 39 -3.60 0.50 -5.22
C PRO A 39 -2.92 -0.79 -4.71
N THR A 40 -3.68 -1.88 -4.73
CA THR A 40 -3.13 -3.22 -4.54
C THR A 40 -2.25 -3.58 -5.74
N ASN A 41 -1.21 -4.40 -5.52
CA ASN A 41 -0.42 -4.99 -6.60
C ASN A 41 -1.30 -5.78 -7.59
N LYS A 42 -2.37 -6.42 -7.11
CA LYS A 42 -3.35 -7.14 -7.95
C LYS A 42 -4.13 -6.21 -8.88
N GLU A 43 -4.60 -5.07 -8.40
CA GLU A 43 -5.27 -4.07 -9.24
C GLU A 43 -4.32 -3.54 -10.32
N VAL A 44 -3.08 -3.23 -9.96
CA VAL A 44 -2.06 -2.76 -10.91
C VAL A 44 -1.76 -3.82 -11.96
N THR A 45 -1.55 -5.07 -11.55
CA THR A 45 -1.31 -6.20 -12.46
C THR A 45 -2.45 -6.39 -13.44
N LYS A 46 -3.70 -6.25 -12.98
CA LYS A 46 -4.89 -6.31 -13.83
C LYS A 46 -4.93 -5.15 -14.84
N MET A 47 -4.64 -3.93 -14.42
CA MET A 47 -4.57 -2.76 -15.32
C MET A 47 -3.48 -2.90 -16.39
N LEU A 48 -2.39 -3.61 -16.07
CA LEU A 48 -1.31 -3.92 -17.01
C LEU A 48 -1.62 -5.11 -17.94
N GLY A 49 -2.80 -5.73 -17.82
CA GLY A 49 -3.22 -6.85 -18.66
C GLY A 49 -2.75 -8.22 -18.17
N ASN A 50 -2.53 -8.38 -16.86
CA ASN A 50 -2.01 -9.61 -16.25
C ASN A 50 -0.70 -10.10 -16.87
N PRO A 51 0.35 -9.25 -16.90
CA PRO A 51 1.66 -9.64 -17.41
C PRO A 51 2.25 -10.81 -16.62
N ASN A 52 3.06 -11.64 -17.29
CA ASN A 52 3.89 -12.63 -16.61
C ASN A 52 5.13 -11.96 -15.97
N THR A 53 5.97 -12.75 -15.28
CA THR A 53 7.16 -12.25 -14.60
C THR A 53 8.17 -11.59 -15.54
N GLU A 54 8.35 -12.13 -16.75
CA GLU A 54 9.27 -11.58 -17.75
C GLU A 54 8.79 -10.22 -18.26
N ASP A 55 7.49 -10.12 -18.54
CA ASP A 55 6.84 -8.87 -18.92
C ASP A 55 6.94 -7.83 -17.80
N MET A 56 6.70 -8.21 -16.54
CA MET A 56 6.85 -7.32 -15.39
C MET A 56 8.27 -6.78 -15.23
N ALA A 57 9.29 -7.58 -15.60
CA ALA A 57 10.69 -7.20 -15.50
C ALA A 57 11.16 -6.33 -16.68
N ASN A 58 10.64 -6.57 -17.89
CA ASN A 58 11.21 -6.01 -19.11
C ASN A 58 10.32 -4.97 -19.81
N LYS A 59 8.99 -5.02 -19.62
CA LYS A 59 8.08 -4.06 -20.27
C LYS A 59 8.07 -2.72 -19.54
N ARG A 60 7.91 -1.67 -20.33
CA ARG A 60 7.89 -0.28 -19.89
C ARG A 60 6.72 0.45 -20.54
N VAL A 61 6.14 1.41 -19.83
CA VAL A 61 4.99 2.18 -20.27
C VAL A 61 5.36 3.66 -20.38
N GLU A 62 4.78 4.34 -21.36
CA GLU A 62 4.87 5.80 -21.52
C GLU A 62 3.86 6.51 -20.59
N PHE A 63 4.06 7.79 -20.33
CA PHE A 63 3.20 8.57 -19.43
C PHE A 63 1.72 8.54 -19.85
N GLU A 64 1.47 8.61 -21.15
CA GLU A 64 0.13 8.56 -21.76
C GLU A 64 -0.56 7.21 -21.51
N GLY A 65 0.20 6.12 -21.38
CA GLY A 65 -0.33 4.81 -20.98
C GLY A 65 -0.56 4.68 -19.47
N PHE A 66 0.25 5.35 -18.65
CA PHE A 66 0.11 5.38 -17.19
C PHE A 66 -1.11 6.19 -16.72
N LEU A 67 -1.39 7.33 -17.35
CA LEU A 67 -2.39 8.28 -16.88
C LEU A 67 -3.82 7.67 -16.74
N PRO A 68 -4.34 6.86 -17.68
CA PRO A 68 -5.63 6.19 -17.52
C PRO A 68 -5.66 5.20 -16.34
N MET A 69 -4.55 4.52 -16.06
CA MET A 69 -4.44 3.61 -14.91
C MET A 69 -4.55 4.41 -13.61
N LEU A 70 -3.82 5.54 -13.51
CA LEU A 70 -3.89 6.42 -12.34
C LEU A 70 -5.29 6.99 -12.14
N GLN A 71 -5.97 7.43 -13.21
CA GLN A 71 -7.34 7.93 -13.14
C GLN A 71 -8.33 6.87 -12.64
N THR A 72 -8.13 5.61 -13.05
CA THR A 72 -8.95 4.48 -12.58
C THR A 72 -8.84 4.33 -11.05
N ILE A 73 -7.63 4.39 -10.51
CA ILE A 73 -7.40 4.31 -9.06
C ILE A 73 -7.94 5.54 -8.32
N ILE A 74 -7.72 6.74 -8.86
CA ILE A 74 -8.22 7.99 -8.24
C ILE A 74 -9.74 7.95 -8.11
N ASN A 75 -10.43 7.47 -9.15
CA ASN A 75 -11.89 7.45 -9.23
C ASN A 75 -12.52 6.17 -8.64
N SER A 76 -11.72 5.25 -8.09
CA SER A 76 -12.25 4.04 -7.45
C SER A 76 -13.15 4.43 -6.27
N PRO A 77 -14.42 3.98 -6.22
CA PRO A 77 -15.34 4.29 -5.14
C PRO A 77 -15.02 3.52 -3.85
N ASN A 78 -14.27 2.43 -3.95
CA ASN A 78 -13.98 1.51 -2.86
C ASN A 78 -12.58 1.76 -2.29
N LYS A 79 -12.35 2.96 -1.74
CA LYS A 79 -11.10 3.23 -1.02
C LYS A 79 -11.27 2.80 0.43
N ALA A 80 -10.44 1.86 0.87
CA ALA A 80 -10.39 1.45 2.26
C ALA A 80 -10.27 2.68 3.19
N GLY A 81 -11.03 2.67 4.26
CA GLY A 81 -10.92 3.62 5.36
C GLY A 81 -10.00 3.10 6.46
N PHE A 82 -9.65 3.99 7.38
CA PHE A 82 -9.07 3.60 8.67
C PHE A 82 -10.01 2.64 9.43
N GLU A 83 -11.32 2.78 9.26
CA GLU A 83 -12.31 1.88 9.87
C GLU A 83 -12.18 0.44 9.36
N ASP A 84 -11.98 0.23 8.06
CA ASP A 84 -11.77 -1.10 7.48
C ASP A 84 -10.51 -1.79 8.05
N TYR A 85 -9.47 -0.99 8.31
CA TYR A 85 -8.24 -1.44 8.95
C TYR A 85 -8.47 -1.88 10.41
N VAL A 86 -9.14 -1.03 11.21
CA VAL A 86 -9.44 -1.32 12.61
C VAL A 86 -10.31 -2.58 12.73
N GLU A 87 -11.34 -2.71 11.89
CA GLU A 87 -12.19 -3.91 11.88
C GLU A 87 -11.42 -5.18 11.48
N GLY A 88 -10.48 -5.06 10.53
CA GLY A 88 -9.62 -6.17 10.12
C GLY A 88 -8.72 -6.66 11.26
N LEU A 89 -8.11 -5.74 12.01
CA LEU A 89 -7.19 -6.09 13.11
C LEU A 89 -7.89 -6.53 14.39
N ARG A 90 -9.13 -6.09 14.62
CA ARG A 90 -9.93 -6.52 15.77
C ARG A 90 -10.13 -8.04 15.83
N VAL A 91 -10.00 -8.75 14.70
CA VAL A 91 -10.06 -10.23 14.68
C VAL A 91 -8.92 -10.87 15.47
N PHE A 92 -7.79 -10.17 15.62
CA PHE A 92 -6.62 -10.66 16.35
C PHE A 92 -6.55 -10.15 17.78
N ASP A 93 -7.35 -9.13 18.12
CA ASP A 93 -7.49 -8.63 19.49
C ASP A 93 -8.41 -9.54 20.30
N LYS A 94 -7.83 -10.58 20.90
CA LYS A 94 -8.56 -11.56 21.71
C LYS A 94 -9.13 -10.95 23.00
N GLU A 95 -8.54 -9.87 23.49
CA GLU A 95 -8.91 -9.24 24.76
C GLU A 95 -9.88 -8.06 24.57
N GLY A 96 -10.05 -7.58 23.34
CA GLY A 96 -10.88 -6.41 23.02
C GLY A 96 -10.34 -5.12 23.62
N ASN A 97 -9.03 -5.02 23.82
CA ASN A 97 -8.35 -3.91 24.49
C ASN A 97 -7.74 -2.89 23.50
N GLY A 98 -7.91 -3.09 22.20
CA GLY A 98 -7.38 -2.23 21.14
C GLY A 98 -5.92 -2.52 20.77
N THR A 99 -5.37 -3.66 21.18
CA THR A 99 -3.99 -4.06 20.90
C THR A 99 -3.89 -5.46 20.30
N VAL A 100 -2.82 -5.71 19.55
CA VAL A 100 -2.47 -7.03 19.01
C VAL A 100 -1.02 -7.35 19.33
N MET A 101 -0.70 -8.62 19.56
CA MET A 101 0.70 -9.02 19.74
C MET A 101 1.48 -8.77 18.44
N GLY A 102 2.62 -8.08 18.53
CA GLY A 102 3.46 -7.79 17.37
C GLY A 102 3.89 -9.06 16.62
N ALA A 103 4.16 -10.15 17.35
CA ALA A 103 4.45 -11.45 16.76
C ALA A 103 3.29 -12.03 15.92
N GLU A 104 2.05 -11.91 16.38
CA GLU A 104 0.87 -12.35 15.62
C GLU A 104 0.67 -11.47 14.38
N LEU A 105 0.84 -10.15 14.53
CA LEU A 105 0.75 -9.22 13.40
C LEU A 105 1.79 -9.51 12.32
N ARG A 106 3.03 -9.83 12.70
CA ARG A 106 4.10 -10.23 11.76
C ARG A 106 3.71 -11.48 10.95
N ILE A 107 3.13 -12.49 11.60
CA ILE A 107 2.66 -13.71 10.93
C ILE A 107 1.58 -13.35 9.90
N VAL A 108 0.61 -12.52 10.29
CA VAL A 108 -0.48 -12.07 9.42
C VAL A 108 0.07 -11.37 8.17
N LEU A 109 0.97 -10.40 8.35
CA LEU A 109 1.58 -9.63 7.26
C LEU A 109 2.37 -10.49 6.26
N SER A 110 2.94 -11.61 6.73
CA SER A 110 3.72 -12.54 5.89
C SER A 110 2.89 -13.62 5.19
N THR A 111 1.65 -13.87 5.65
CA THR A 111 0.87 -15.05 5.21
C THR A 111 -0.41 -14.73 4.45
N LEU A 112 -1.08 -13.62 4.75
CA LEU A 112 -2.39 -13.27 4.20
C LEU A 112 -2.29 -12.16 3.15
N GLY A 113 -3.24 -12.11 2.21
CA GLY A 113 -3.32 -11.09 1.16
C GLY A 113 -2.03 -10.86 0.36
N GLU A 114 -1.66 -9.58 0.19
CA GLU A 114 -0.43 -9.16 -0.52
C GLU A 114 0.81 -9.29 0.37
N LYS A 115 1.25 -10.53 0.60
CA LYS A 115 2.37 -10.89 1.48
C LYS A 115 3.55 -9.92 1.42
N MET A 116 3.95 -9.46 2.59
CA MET A 116 5.17 -8.67 2.79
C MET A 116 6.35 -9.61 3.05
N ASN A 117 7.53 -9.21 2.59
CA ASN A 117 8.76 -9.89 2.99
C ASN A 117 9.23 -9.43 4.38
N GLU A 118 10.14 -10.19 4.98
CA GLU A 118 10.65 -9.94 6.33
C GLU A 118 11.21 -8.51 6.50
N ALA A 119 11.95 -8.00 5.51
CA ALA A 119 12.53 -6.66 5.58
C ALA A 119 11.47 -5.55 5.54
N GLU A 120 10.41 -5.73 4.75
CA GLU A 120 9.27 -4.81 4.70
C GLU A 120 8.49 -4.83 6.02
N ILE A 121 8.30 -6.01 6.60
CA ILE A 121 7.62 -6.18 7.89
C ILE A 121 8.43 -5.52 9.01
N ASP A 122 9.74 -5.75 9.06
CA ASP A 122 10.62 -5.14 10.05
C ASP A 122 10.60 -3.61 9.97
N ALA A 123 10.69 -3.08 8.74
CA ALA A 123 10.61 -1.63 8.52
C ALA A 123 9.26 -1.05 8.96
N LEU A 124 8.17 -1.80 8.77
CA LEU A 124 6.83 -1.38 9.19
C LEU A 124 6.64 -1.44 10.70
N MET A 125 7.10 -2.51 11.35
CA MET A 125 6.92 -2.78 12.77
C MET A 125 7.88 -2.00 13.67
N ALA A 126 8.92 -1.40 13.09
CA ALA A 126 9.91 -0.62 13.82
C ALA A 126 9.26 0.49 14.67
N GLY A 127 9.42 0.38 15.99
CA GLY A 127 8.91 1.36 16.96
C GLY A 127 7.40 1.38 17.14
N GLN A 128 6.68 0.35 16.67
CA GLN A 128 5.23 0.21 16.88
C GLN A 128 4.88 -0.60 18.13
N GLU A 129 5.77 -1.50 18.54
CA GLU A 129 5.60 -2.37 19.71
C GLU A 129 5.91 -1.59 21.00
N ASP A 130 5.08 -1.77 22.02
CA ASP A 130 5.31 -1.27 23.37
C ASP A 130 6.28 -2.18 24.17
N GLU A 131 6.47 -1.90 25.46
CA GLU A 131 7.34 -2.70 26.34
C GLU A 131 6.89 -4.18 26.49
N ASN A 132 5.63 -4.48 26.16
CA ASN A 132 5.06 -5.82 26.20
C ASN A 132 5.07 -6.52 24.84
N GLY A 133 5.57 -5.87 23.79
CA GLY A 133 5.55 -6.39 22.42
C GLY A 133 4.18 -6.28 21.75
N CYS A 134 3.31 -5.41 22.24
CA CYS A 134 1.96 -5.18 21.70
C CYS A 134 1.92 -3.93 20.81
N VAL A 135 1.12 -3.98 19.75
CA VAL A 135 0.85 -2.86 18.84
C VAL A 135 -0.57 -2.35 19.08
N ASN A 136 -0.71 -1.06 19.37
CA ASN A 136 -2.00 -0.40 19.47
C ASN A 136 -2.50 -0.02 18.07
N TYR A 137 -3.57 -0.67 17.60
CA TYR A 137 -4.12 -0.43 16.27
C TYR A 137 -5.30 0.56 16.26
N GLU A 138 -5.85 0.88 17.43
CA GLU A 138 -6.91 1.88 17.59
C GLU A 138 -6.36 3.30 17.78
N GLU A 139 -5.09 3.42 18.20
CA GLU A 139 -4.43 4.70 18.34
C GLU A 139 -4.37 5.39 16.97
N LYS A 140 -5.15 6.47 16.85
CA LYS A 140 -5.00 7.43 15.77
C LYS A 140 -3.64 8.07 15.92
N HIS A 141 -2.60 7.48 15.35
CA HIS A 141 -1.24 8.01 15.47
C HIS A 141 -1.27 9.54 15.27
N PRO A 142 -0.70 10.34 16.19
CA PRO A 142 -0.55 11.79 16.04
C PRO A 142 0.36 12.21 14.86
N GLY A 143 0.68 11.29 13.94
CA GLY A 143 1.31 11.53 12.64
C GLY A 143 0.45 12.29 11.63
N SER A 144 -0.81 12.59 11.95
CA SER A 144 -1.62 13.62 11.28
C SER A 144 -1.07 15.04 11.53
N VAL A 145 -0.18 15.23 12.51
CA VAL A 145 0.52 16.51 12.77
C VAL A 145 1.99 16.26 13.12
N ARG A 146 2.83 15.88 12.15
CA ARG A 146 4.23 16.37 12.09
C ARG A 146 4.89 16.01 10.75
N ARG A 147 5.23 17.07 10.02
CA ARG A 147 5.99 17.05 8.75
C ARG A 147 7.48 16.76 8.99
N LYS A 148 8.09 16.22 7.92
CA LYS A 148 9.51 16.17 7.54
C LYS A 148 10.28 14.89 7.94
N LYS A 149 10.13 13.86 7.09
CA LYS A 149 11.25 13.16 6.40
C LYS A 149 10.65 12.49 5.15
N GLN A 150 10.82 13.16 4.02
CA GLN A 150 10.03 13.03 2.79
C GLN A 150 10.76 12.11 1.82
N GLN A 151 10.36 10.83 1.78
CA GLN A 151 10.38 9.88 0.63
C GLN A 151 10.28 8.44 1.13
N GLY A 152 11.08 8.05 2.14
CA GLY A 152 11.06 6.68 2.70
C GLY A 152 9.77 6.35 3.48
N LEU A 153 9.33 7.26 4.35
CA LEU A 153 8.12 7.07 5.18
C LEU A 153 6.81 7.11 4.41
N TYR A 154 6.78 7.75 3.23
CA TYR A 154 5.57 7.79 2.40
C TYR A 154 5.29 6.43 1.77
N GLN A 155 6.36 5.71 1.39
CA GLN A 155 6.26 4.32 0.93
C GLN A 155 5.81 3.39 2.06
N THR A 156 6.38 3.52 3.26
CA THR A 156 5.96 2.71 4.43
C THR A 156 4.48 2.92 4.78
N ARG A 157 4.00 4.18 4.78
CA ARG A 157 2.61 4.55 5.12
C ARG A 157 1.57 4.13 4.06
N THR A 158 1.95 4.14 2.79
CA THR A 158 1.05 3.66 1.71
C THR A 158 0.98 2.14 1.74
N HIS A 159 2.13 1.47 1.86
CA HIS A 159 2.21 0.01 1.89
C HIS A 159 1.33 -0.62 3.00
N THR A 160 1.29 -0.05 4.21
CA THR A 160 0.44 -0.54 5.31
C THR A 160 -1.04 -0.59 4.93
N TYR A 161 -1.51 0.46 4.25
CA TYR A 161 -2.93 0.73 4.06
C TYR A 161 -3.51 -0.05 2.86
N THR A 162 -2.68 -0.48 1.92
CA THR A 162 -3.08 -1.36 0.80
C THR A 162 -3.17 -2.80 1.25
N HIS A 163 -2.19 -3.19 2.05
CA HIS A 163 -2.07 -4.52 2.56
C HIS A 163 -3.26 -4.88 3.48
N THR A 164 -3.75 -3.90 4.24
CA THR A 164 -4.89 -4.09 5.14
C THR A 164 -6.26 -4.08 4.46
N HIS A 165 -6.39 -3.45 3.28
CA HIS A 165 -7.64 -3.49 2.52
C HIS A 165 -7.95 -4.88 1.98
N THR A 166 -6.92 -5.59 1.47
CA THR A 166 -7.05 -7.01 1.11
C THR A 166 -7.47 -7.88 2.30
N HIS A 167 -7.12 -7.48 3.52
CA HIS A 167 -7.45 -8.23 4.73
C HIS A 167 -8.95 -8.16 5.06
N THR A 168 -9.61 -7.01 4.92
CA THR A 168 -11.06 -6.89 5.19
C THR A 168 -11.88 -7.82 4.29
N GLU A 169 -11.51 -7.96 3.02
CA GLU A 169 -12.23 -8.82 2.06
C GLU A 169 -12.00 -10.32 2.30
N GLU A 170 -10.80 -10.75 2.71
CA GLU A 170 -10.49 -12.15 3.02
C GLU A 170 -11.10 -12.59 4.37
N PHE A 171 -11.07 -11.72 5.38
CA PHE A 171 -11.70 -12.01 6.67
C PHE A 171 -13.23 -12.06 6.60
N GLN A 172 -13.86 -11.24 5.76
CA GLN A 172 -15.30 -11.35 5.49
C GLN A 172 -15.68 -12.67 4.79
N GLN A 173 -14.78 -13.26 4.01
CA GLN A 173 -14.99 -14.57 3.38
C GLN A 173 -14.86 -15.73 4.38
N LEU A 174 -13.95 -15.63 5.36
CA LEU A 174 -13.78 -16.59 6.45
C LEU A 174 -14.94 -16.57 7.47
N ARG A 175 -15.76 -15.51 7.48
CA ARG A 175 -16.96 -15.39 8.34
C ARG A 175 -18.26 -15.88 7.68
N ARG A 176 -18.24 -16.34 6.43
CA ARG A 176 -19.43 -16.92 5.81
C ARG A 176 -19.59 -18.38 6.26
N PRO A 177 -20.79 -18.79 6.70
CA PRO A 177 -21.06 -20.17 7.13
C PRO A 177 -20.93 -21.19 6.00
#